data_AF-A0AAU8T304-F1
#
_entry.id   AF-A0AAU8T304-F1
#
_cell.length_a   1.000
_cell.length_b   1.000
_cell.length_c   1.000
_cell.angle_alpha   90.00
_cell.angle_beta   90.00
_cell.angle_gamma   90.00
#
_symmetry.space_group_name_H-M   'P 1'
#
loop_
_entity.id
_entity.type
_entity.pdbx_description
1 polymer ?
#
loop_
_entity_poly.entity_id
_entity_poly.type
_entity_poly.pdbx_seq_one_letter_code
_entity_poly.pdbx_strand_id
1 'polypeptide(L)'
;MERTLITLTGSTQATLIDQDIAHIGRVMRPSLLGDLGGPILPAAYWRKRLHQLLDTGQLSHAQLYGVDSLLLQLDQFEASAQPALDELPPTTAMPLRPVHAVTAYPHI
;
A
#
# COMPACT_ATOMS: atom_id res chain seq x y z
N MET A 1 -48.19 -5.19 15.91
CA MET A 1 -47.77 -4.30 14.80
C MET A 1 -46.39 -3.79 15.15
N GLU A 2 -45.33 -4.37 14.59
CA GLU A 2 -43.94 -4.20 15.10
C GLU A 2 -42.89 -4.28 13.98
N ARG A 3 -43.17 -3.62 12.83
CA ARG A 3 -42.28 -3.60 11.65
C ARG A 3 -41.46 -2.31 11.52
N THR A 4 -41.04 -1.70 12.62
CA THR A 4 -40.35 -0.39 12.59
C THR A 4 -39.00 -0.33 13.33
N LEU A 5 -38.50 -1.44 13.87
CA LEU A 5 -37.24 -1.44 14.64
C LEU A 5 -36.01 -1.98 13.88
N ILE A 6 -36.18 -2.57 12.70
CA ILE A 6 -35.05 -3.13 11.91
C ILE A 6 -34.42 -2.14 10.91
N THR A 7 -35.08 -1.02 10.60
CA THR A 7 -34.60 -0.05 9.61
C THR A 7 -33.68 1.04 10.19
N LEU A 8 -33.70 1.27 11.51
CA LEU A 8 -32.86 2.30 12.13
C LEU A 8 -31.40 1.86 12.32
N THR A 9 -31.19 0.57 12.61
CA THR A 9 -29.85 -0.01 12.79
C THR A 9 -29.08 -0.10 11.48
N GLY A 10 -29.76 -0.43 10.36
CA GLY A 10 -29.12 -0.46 9.04
C GLY A 10 -28.62 0.92 8.58
N SER A 11 -29.37 1.99 8.91
CA SER A 11 -29.00 3.36 8.53
C SER A 11 -27.79 3.89 9.33
N THR A 12 -27.74 3.59 10.63
CA THR A 12 -26.60 3.95 11.49
C THR A 12 -25.35 3.15 11.17
N GLN A 13 -25.48 1.84 10.93
CA GLN A 13 -24.38 0.97 10.48
C GLN A 13 -23.79 1.47 9.15
N ALA A 14 -24.63 1.82 8.18
CA ALA A 14 -24.16 2.33 6.89
C ALA A 14 -23.41 3.66 7.01
N THR A 15 -23.86 4.56 7.88
CA THR A 15 -23.19 5.85 8.12
C THR A 15 -21.84 5.66 8.80
N LEU A 16 -21.73 4.71 9.74
CA LEU A 16 -20.46 4.38 10.40
C LEU A 16 -19.44 3.80 9.42
N ILE A 17 -19.88 2.93 8.51
CA ILE A 17 -19.02 2.37 7.47
C ILE A 17 -18.54 3.46 6.51
N ASP A 18 -19.43 4.38 6.11
CA ASP A 18 -19.06 5.50 5.25
C ASP A 18 -18.01 6.41 5.91
N GLN A 19 -18.19 6.69 7.20
CA GLN A 19 -17.21 7.41 8.01
C GLN A 19 -15.90 6.63 8.15
N ASP A 20 -15.94 5.31 8.33
CA ASP A 20 -14.75 4.47 8.43
C ASP A 20 -13.96 4.45 7.12
N ILE A 21 -14.65 4.35 5.97
CA ILE A 21 -14.03 4.46 4.63
C ILE A 21 -13.37 5.83 4.45
N ALA A 22 -14.09 6.92 4.77
CA ALA A 22 -13.54 8.26 4.69
C ALA A 22 -12.36 8.48 5.64
N HIS A 23 -12.44 7.90 6.84
CA HIS A 23 -11.38 7.94 7.84
C HIS A 23 -10.15 7.19 7.36
N ILE A 24 -10.29 5.93 6.94
CA ILE A 24 -9.22 5.11 6.35
C ILE A 24 -8.56 5.85 5.20
N GLY A 25 -9.33 6.41 4.25
CA GLY A 25 -8.77 7.16 3.14
C GLY A 25 -7.92 8.36 3.54
N ARG A 26 -8.27 9.01 4.66
CA ARG A 26 -7.55 10.17 5.18
C ARG A 26 -6.32 9.79 6.00
N VAL A 27 -6.36 8.70 6.76
CA VAL A 27 -5.23 8.25 7.61
C VAL A 27 -4.26 7.34 6.87
N MET A 28 -4.68 6.68 5.80
CA MET A 28 -3.86 5.75 5.02
C MET A 28 -2.65 6.45 4.41
N ARG A 29 -2.85 7.55 3.67
CA ARG A 29 -1.73 8.31 3.07
C ARG A 29 -0.68 8.80 4.07
N PRO A 30 -1.05 9.51 5.16
CA PRO A 30 -0.06 9.95 6.14
C PRO A 30 0.60 8.78 6.88
N SER A 31 -0.12 7.67 7.10
CA SER A 31 0.47 6.46 7.71
C SER A 31 1.48 5.76 6.80
N LEU A 32 1.24 5.78 5.48
CA LEU A 32 2.15 5.25 4.46
C LEU A 32 3.40 6.12 4.26
N LEU A 33 3.24 7.45 4.33
CA LEU A 33 4.35 8.39 4.13
C LEU A 33 5.31 8.41 5.34
N GLY A 34 4.81 8.14 6.55
CA GLY A 34 5.62 7.97 7.75
C GLY A 34 6.32 9.26 8.19
N ASP A 35 5.73 9.99 9.14
CA ASP A 35 6.33 11.21 9.68
C ASP A 35 7.41 10.87 10.74
N LEU A 36 8.66 10.66 10.30
CA LEU A 36 9.90 10.60 11.13
C LEU A 36 10.41 9.22 11.61
N GLY A 37 9.91 8.09 11.09
CA GLY A 37 10.43 6.76 11.49
C GLY A 37 10.22 5.59 10.52
N GLY A 38 9.74 5.87 9.30
CA GLY A 38 9.26 4.86 8.35
C GLY A 38 7.74 4.68 8.40
N PRO A 39 7.16 3.87 7.48
CA PRO A 39 5.72 3.62 7.46
C PRO A 39 5.29 2.96 8.76
N ILE A 40 4.44 3.65 9.53
CA ILE A 40 3.93 3.15 10.82
C ILE A 40 3.09 1.88 10.59
N LEU A 41 2.40 1.81 9.45
CA LEU A 41 1.61 0.68 9.01
C LEU A 41 1.90 0.40 7.53
N PRO A 42 2.40 -0.79 7.17
CA PRO A 42 2.69 -1.13 5.78
C PRO A 42 1.40 -1.24 4.96
N ALA A 43 1.51 -1.07 3.64
CA ALA A 43 0.37 -1.18 2.73
C ALA A 43 -0.38 -2.52 2.87
N ALA A 44 0.33 -3.62 3.08
CA ALA A 44 -0.25 -4.95 3.35
C ALA A 44 -1.26 -4.96 4.53
N TYR A 45 -1.03 -4.14 5.57
CA TYR A 45 -1.95 -4.02 6.71
C TYR A 45 -3.28 -3.37 6.28
N TRP A 46 -3.20 -2.27 5.52
CA TRP A 46 -4.39 -1.56 5.02
C TRP A 46 -5.20 -2.43 4.08
N ARG A 47 -4.54 -3.17 3.18
CA ARG A 47 -5.21 -4.16 2.31
C ARG A 47 -6.00 -5.18 3.13
N LYS A 48 -5.38 -5.76 4.16
CA LYS A 48 -6.06 -6.71 5.06
C LYS A 48 -7.27 -6.08 5.76
N ARG A 49 -7.15 -4.85 6.25
CA ARG A 49 -8.24 -4.14 6.92
C ARG A 49 -9.40 -3.81 5.98
N LEU A 50 -9.13 -3.40 4.74
CA LEU A 50 -10.16 -3.19 3.71
C LEU A 50 -10.89 -4.50 3.37
N HIS A 51 -10.17 -5.62 3.26
CA HIS A 51 -10.81 -6.94 3.07
C HIS A 51 -11.67 -7.37 4.26
N GLN A 52 -11.26 -7.08 5.49
CA GLN A 52 -12.10 -7.32 6.67
C GLN A 52 -13.38 -6.47 6.65
N LEU A 53 -13.31 -5.26 6.13
CA LEU A 53 -14.49 -4.40 5.96
C LEU A 53 -15.44 -4.98 4.90
N LEU A 54 -14.90 -5.53 3.80
CA LEU A 54 -15.68 -6.28 2.79
C LEU A 54 -16.34 -7.54 3.38
N ASP A 55 -15.66 -8.24 4.29
CA ASP A 55 -16.15 -9.47 4.93
C ASP A 55 -17.37 -9.23 5.84
N THR A 56 -17.63 -7.99 6.26
CA THR A 56 -18.83 -7.65 7.06
C THR A 56 -20.16 -7.85 6.30
N GLY A 57 -20.13 -7.99 4.97
CA GLY A 57 -21.26 -8.48 4.17
C GLY A 57 -22.48 -7.55 4.04
N GLN A 58 -22.44 -6.34 4.58
CA GLN A 58 -23.54 -5.35 4.55
C GLN A 58 -23.11 -4.02 3.94
N LEU A 59 -22.38 -4.07 2.82
CA LEU A 59 -21.90 -2.88 2.12
C LEU A 59 -22.84 -2.47 1.00
N SER A 60 -23.17 -1.18 0.99
CA SER A 60 -23.84 -0.52 -0.13
C SER A 60 -22.89 -0.36 -1.32
N HIS A 61 -23.46 -0.21 -2.52
CA HIS A 61 -22.69 0.01 -3.75
C HIS A 61 -21.74 1.23 -3.65
N ALA A 62 -22.17 2.30 -2.98
CA ALA A 62 -21.33 3.48 -2.74
C ALA A 62 -20.13 3.18 -1.83
N GLN A 63 -20.33 2.32 -0.83
CA GLN A 63 -19.29 1.91 0.11
C GLN A 63 -18.29 0.97 -0.55
N LEU A 64 -18.77 0.02 -1.37
CA LEU A 64 -17.91 -0.82 -2.21
C LEU A 64 -17.05 0.03 -3.13
N TYR A 65 -17.65 0.99 -3.84
CA TYR A 65 -16.92 1.92 -4.69
C TYR A 65 -15.85 2.71 -3.93
N GLY A 66 -16.16 3.15 -2.71
CA GLY A 66 -15.19 3.80 -1.82
C GLY A 66 -14.01 2.88 -1.47
N VAL A 67 -14.29 1.63 -1.09
CA VAL A 67 -13.27 0.62 -0.76
C VAL A 67 -12.40 0.26 -1.97
N ASP A 68 -13.00 0.03 -3.14
CA ASP A 68 -12.29 -0.26 -4.39
C ASP A 68 -11.36 0.90 -4.78
N SER A 69 -11.83 2.14 -4.65
CA SER A 69 -11.01 3.33 -4.89
C SER A 69 -9.80 3.41 -3.95
N LEU A 70 -9.99 3.06 -2.67
CA LEU A 70 -8.89 3.00 -1.69
C LEU A 70 -7.89 1.89 -2.00
N LEU A 71 -8.35 0.71 -2.41
CA LEU A 71 -7.50 -0.39 -2.84
C LEU A 71 -6.64 0.01 -4.05
N LEU A 72 -7.23 0.71 -5.03
CA LEU A 72 -6.51 1.19 -6.20
C LEU A 72 -5.45 2.24 -5.83
N GLN A 73 -5.77 3.16 -4.92
CA GLN A 73 -4.81 4.14 -4.40
C GLN A 73 -3.64 3.47 -3.67
N LEU A 74 -3.92 2.41 -2.92
CA LEU A 74 -2.90 1.65 -2.20
C LEU A 74 -1.96 0.92 -3.17
N ASP A 75 -2.52 0.26 -4.19
CA ASP A 75 -1.77 -0.44 -5.23
C ASP A 75 -0.85 0.52 -6.01
N GLN A 76 -1.38 1.68 -6.39
CA GLN A 76 -0.62 2.71 -7.09
C GLN A 76 0.50 3.30 -6.23
N PHE A 77 0.29 3.40 -4.91
CA PHE A 77 1.33 3.81 -3.95
C PHE A 77 2.40 2.73 -3.81
N GLU A 78 2.05 1.45 -3.71
CA GLU A 78 3.02 0.35 -3.70
C GLU A 78 3.85 0.33 -4.98
N ALA A 79 3.20 0.42 -6.15
CA ALA A 79 3.89 0.49 -7.44
C ALA A 79 4.84 1.70 -7.53
N SER A 80 4.45 2.85 -6.98
CA SER A 80 5.27 4.07 -6.94
C SER A 80 6.38 4.04 -5.88
N ALA A 81 6.22 3.24 -4.82
CA ALA A 81 7.22 3.04 -3.75
C ALA A 81 8.25 1.96 -4.10
N GLN A 82 8.07 1.21 -5.19
CA GLN A 82 9.01 0.20 -5.68
C GLN A 82 10.08 0.64 -6.70
N PRO A 83 10.56 1.91 -6.83
CA PRO A 83 11.44 2.24 -7.95
C PRO A 83 12.92 1.83 -7.77
N ALA A 84 13.30 0.94 -6.82
CA ALA A 84 14.74 0.68 -6.62
C ALA A 84 15.17 -0.64 -5.94
N LEU A 85 14.29 -1.58 -5.56
CA LEU A 85 14.77 -2.86 -4.98
C LEU A 85 14.97 -3.97 -6.03
N ASP A 86 14.39 -3.81 -7.22
CA ASP A 86 14.53 -4.78 -8.33
C ASP A 86 15.66 -4.42 -9.32
N GLU A 87 16.35 -3.30 -9.10
CA GLU A 87 17.56 -2.93 -9.87
C GLU A 87 18.86 -3.31 -9.12
N LEU A 88 18.84 -4.40 -8.35
CA LEU A 88 20.07 -5.17 -8.11
C LEU A 88 20.09 -6.33 -9.10
N PRO A 89 20.82 -6.23 -10.23
CA PRO A 89 20.94 -7.36 -11.14
C PRO A 89 21.52 -8.55 -10.35
N PRO A 90 20.90 -9.76 -10.39
CA PRO A 90 21.41 -10.94 -9.70
C PRO A 90 22.70 -11.50 -10.32
N THR A 91 23.39 -10.72 -11.16
CA THR A 91 24.63 -11.10 -11.83
C THR A 91 25.37 -9.83 -12.21
N THR A 92 26.24 -9.35 -11.32
CA THR A 92 27.61 -8.91 -11.62
C THR A 92 28.28 -8.58 -10.29
N ALA A 93 28.33 -9.58 -9.40
CA ALA A 93 29.38 -9.63 -8.42
C ALA A 93 30.64 -10.18 -9.13
N MET A 94 31.45 -9.24 -9.64
CA MET A 94 32.92 -9.30 -9.75
C MET A 94 33.57 -10.10 -10.91
N PRO A 95 34.82 -9.77 -11.34
CA PRO A 95 35.81 -8.95 -10.62
C PRO A 95 36.37 -7.73 -11.36
N LEU A 96 36.75 -6.77 -10.52
CA LEU A 96 37.73 -5.72 -10.72
C LEU A 96 38.85 -6.18 -11.66
N ARG A 97 38.94 -5.55 -12.84
CA ARG A 97 40.12 -5.66 -13.69
C ARG A 97 41.30 -5.00 -12.97
N PRO A 98 42.41 -5.70 -12.68
CA PRO A 98 43.61 -5.02 -12.27
C PRO A 98 44.04 -4.12 -13.43
N VAL A 99 44.22 -2.84 -13.09
CA VAL A 99 44.91 -1.85 -13.90
C VAL A 99 46.31 -2.39 -14.19
N HIS A 100 46.51 -3.02 -15.34
CA HIS A 100 47.87 -3.23 -15.84
C HIS A 100 48.36 -1.88 -16.33
N ALA A 101 49.11 -1.25 -15.43
CA ALA A 101 49.88 -0.06 -15.64
C ALA A 101 50.72 -0.17 -16.91
N VAL A 102 50.67 0.90 -17.70
CA VAL A 102 51.67 1.25 -18.68
C VAL A 102 53.03 1.42 -17.98
N THR A 103 54.02 0.62 -18.38
CA THR A 103 55.45 0.98 -18.38
C THR A 103 56.12 -0.01 -19.36
N ALA A 104 56.47 0.41 -20.58
CA ALA A 104 57.76 1.00 -20.93
C ALA A 104 58.99 0.13 -20.55
N TYR A 105 59.45 -0.68 -21.54
CA TYR A 105 60.84 -1.13 -21.83
C TYR A 105 61.61 -2.02 -20.82
N PRO A 106 62.76 -2.67 -21.19
CA PRO A 106 63.20 -3.35 -22.43
C PRO A 106 63.85 -4.75 -22.17
N HIS A 107 64.49 -5.32 -23.21
CA HIS A 107 65.67 -6.22 -23.19
C HIS A 107 65.45 -7.74 -23.38
N ILE A 108 65.72 -8.27 -24.58
CA ILE A 108 66.92 -9.05 -25.02
C ILE A 108 66.86 -9.32 -26.53
#